data_AF-A0A7X9C2Q8-F1
#
_entry.id   AF-A0A7X9C2Q8-F1
#
_cell.length_a   1.000
_cell.length_b   1.000
_cell.length_c   1.000
_cell.angle_alpha   90.00
_cell.angle_beta   90.00
_cell.angle_gamma   90.00
#
_symmetry.space_group_name_H-M   'P 1'
#
loop_
_entity.id
_entity.type
_entity.pdbx_description
1 polymer ?
#
loop_
_entity_poly.entity_id
_entity_poly.type
_entity_poly.pdbx_seq_one_letter_code
_entity_poly.pdbx_strand_id
1 'polypeptide(L)'
;MPQMINYGDELIRINVAKNKIEYSKNNGSSWNTRYSGSSPGTFIDLIEYGDEIIACTSKGVYYSKNKGSSWSTRYTGSSAGEFYSLQNNGREILANTSKGLYYSTNKGSSWNKRR
;
A
#
# COMPACT_ATOMS: atom_id res chain seq x y z
N MET A 1 -7.26 -11.88 -1.75
CA MET A 1 -8.39 -10.96 -2.02
C MET A 1 -7.82 -9.67 -2.58
N PRO A 2 -8.41 -9.05 -3.61
CA PRO A 2 -7.98 -7.74 -4.06
C PRO A 2 -8.24 -6.72 -2.95
N GLN A 3 -7.19 -6.01 -2.54
CA GLN A 3 -7.28 -4.98 -1.50
C GLN A 3 -7.84 -3.69 -2.09
N MET A 4 -8.81 -3.09 -1.39
CA MET A 4 -9.56 -1.91 -1.80
C MET A 4 -9.71 -0.94 -0.63
N ILE A 5 -9.50 0.34 -0.90
CA ILE A 5 -9.65 1.43 0.06
C ILE A 5 -10.61 2.49 -0.48
N ASN A 6 -11.28 3.20 0.42
CA ASN A 6 -11.92 4.47 0.11
C ASN A 6 -10.84 5.57 0.19
N TYR A 7 -10.83 6.50 -0.75
CA TYR A 7 -9.92 7.64 -0.72
C TYR A 7 -10.64 8.88 -1.26
N GLY A 8 -11.17 9.69 -0.36
CA GLY A 8 -12.09 10.79 -0.70
C GLY A 8 -13.38 10.26 -1.33
N ASP A 9 -13.67 10.69 -2.55
CA ASP A 9 -14.85 10.36 -3.35
C ASP A 9 -14.68 9.11 -4.25
N GLU A 10 -13.54 8.42 -4.15
CA GLU A 10 -13.17 7.33 -5.04
C GLU A 10 -12.85 6.05 -4.26
N LEU A 11 -13.17 4.91 -4.86
CA LEU A 11 -12.56 3.64 -4.46
C LEU A 11 -11.25 3.45 -5.21
N ILE A 12 -10.24 2.94 -4.52
CA ILE A 12 -8.95 2.57 -5.11
C ILE A 12 -8.69 1.11 -4.78
N ARG A 13 -8.26 0.30 -5.77
CA ARG A 13 -7.95 -1.11 -5.56
C ARG A 13 -6.66 -1.55 -6.25
N ILE A 14 -6.11 -2.67 -5.76
CA ILE A 14 -5.14 -3.47 -6.50
C ILE A 14 -5.89 -4.43 -7.43
N ASN A 15 -5.63 -4.33 -8.73
CA ASN A 15 -5.91 -5.40 -9.68
C ASN A 15 -4.74 -6.40 -9.66
N VAL A 16 -4.87 -7.46 -8.86
CA VAL A 16 -3.80 -8.45 -8.62
C VAL A 16 -3.40 -9.16 -9.92
N ALA A 17 -4.36 -9.52 -10.77
CA ALA A 17 -4.10 -10.25 -12.02
C ALA A 17 -3.28 -9.43 -13.02
N LYS A 18 -3.48 -8.10 -13.06
CA LYS A 18 -2.77 -7.20 -13.99
C LYS A 18 -1.63 -6.42 -13.34
N ASN A 19 -1.45 -6.56 -12.02
CA ASN A 19 -0.59 -5.73 -11.19
C ASN A 19 -0.79 -4.22 -11.44
N LYS A 20 -2.05 -3.76 -11.38
CA LYS A 20 -2.41 -2.35 -11.60
C LYS A 20 -3.07 -1.75 -10.39
N ILE A 21 -2.98 -0.43 -10.27
CA ILE A 21 -3.87 0.34 -9.39
C ILE A 21 -5.02 0.83 -10.25
N GLU A 22 -6.24 0.60 -9.79
CA GLU A 22 -7.47 1.03 -10.44
C GLU A 22 -8.29 1.89 -9.50
N TYR A 23 -9.12 2.76 -10.06
CA TYR A 23 -10.06 3.59 -9.30
C TYR A 23 -11.48 3.50 -9.84
N SER A 24 -12.45 3.74 -8.97
CA SER A 24 -13.86 3.81 -9.30
C SER A 24 -14.50 5.05 -8.67
N LYS A 25 -15.36 5.73 -9.44
CA LYS A 25 -16.17 6.88 -9.00
C LYS A 25 -17.64 6.52 -8.81
N ASN A 26 -18.00 5.26 -9.02
CA ASN A 26 -19.37 4.77 -9.04
C ASN A 26 -19.50 3.52 -8.17
N ASN A 27 -18.96 3.57 -6.96
CA ASN A 27 -19.06 2.50 -5.96
C ASN A 27 -18.67 1.11 -6.48
N GLY A 28 -17.67 1.06 -7.36
CA GLY A 28 -17.11 -0.19 -7.87
C GLY A 28 -17.85 -0.79 -9.07
N SER A 29 -18.89 -0.12 -9.59
CA SER A 29 -19.60 -0.57 -10.79
C SER A 29 -18.71 -0.58 -12.04
N SER A 30 -17.80 0.39 -12.18
CA SER A 30 -16.74 0.36 -13.19
C SER A 30 -15.41 0.86 -12.63
N TRP A 31 -14.32 0.41 -13.26
CA TRP A 31 -12.95 0.64 -12.81
C TRP A 31 -12.09 1.16 -13.94
N ASN A 32 -11.32 2.21 -13.65
CA ASN A 32 -10.37 2.81 -14.58
C ASN A 32 -8.96 2.56 -14.08
N THR A 33 -8.02 2.24 -14.98
CA THR A 33 -6.60 2.13 -14.60
C THR A 33 -6.07 3.49 -14.18
N ARG A 34 -5.47 3.56 -12.99
CA ARG A 34 -4.77 4.74 -12.47
C ARG A 34 -3.26 4.63 -12.62
N TYR A 35 -2.72 3.43 -12.41
CA TYR A 35 -1.30 3.18 -12.54
C TYR A 35 -1.05 1.78 -13.08
N SER A 36 -0.13 1.69 -14.04
CA SER A 36 0.27 0.45 -14.72
C SER A 36 1.78 0.32 -14.91
N GLY A 37 2.58 1.13 -14.19
CA GLY A 37 4.03 1.02 -14.20
C GLY A 37 4.52 -0.11 -13.29
N SER A 38 5.78 -0.52 -13.45
CA SER A 38 6.37 -1.64 -12.72
C SER A 38 7.41 -1.24 -11.67
N SER A 39 7.71 0.07 -11.53
CA SER A 39 8.77 0.55 -10.64
C SER A 39 8.61 0.05 -9.19
N PRO A 40 7.41 0.11 -8.58
CA PRO A 40 7.16 -0.42 -7.24
C PRO A 40 7.20 -1.95 -7.12
N GLY A 41 7.26 -2.70 -8.22
CA GLY A 41 7.11 -4.16 -8.20
C GLY A 41 5.64 -4.59 -8.17
N THR A 42 5.39 -5.75 -7.57
CA THR A 42 4.03 -6.31 -7.44
C THR A 42 3.35 -5.72 -6.23
N PHE A 43 2.20 -5.08 -6.39
CA PHE A 43 1.41 -4.56 -5.28
C PHE A 43 0.76 -5.72 -4.50
N ILE A 44 0.89 -5.67 -3.18
CA ILE A 44 0.40 -6.71 -2.27
C ILE A 44 -0.78 -6.17 -1.43
N ASP A 45 -0.60 -4.99 -0.82
CA ASP A 45 -1.62 -4.36 0.01
C ASP A 45 -1.57 -2.82 -0.07
N LEU A 46 -2.68 -2.17 0.30
CA LEU A 46 -2.85 -0.71 0.31
C LEU A 46 -3.54 -0.27 1.60
N ILE A 47 -3.07 0.82 2.19
CA ILE A 47 -3.75 1.52 3.28
C ILE A 47 -3.78 3.02 3.01
N GLU A 48 -4.77 3.69 3.60
CA GLU A 48 -4.78 5.14 3.72
C GLU A 48 -4.01 5.56 4.98
N TYR A 49 -3.20 6.61 4.86
CA TYR A 49 -2.52 7.24 5.99
C TYR A 49 -2.45 8.76 5.78
N GLY A 50 -3.40 9.48 6.36
CA GLY A 50 -3.51 10.93 6.17
C GLY A 50 -3.82 11.26 4.70
N ASP A 51 -2.99 12.09 4.08
CA ASP A 51 -3.07 12.50 2.68
C ASP A 51 -2.27 11.61 1.71
N GLU A 52 -1.86 10.43 2.18
CA GLU A 52 -1.06 9.48 1.42
C GLU A 52 -1.74 8.10 1.34
N ILE A 53 -1.51 7.42 0.22
CA ILE A 53 -1.72 5.98 0.11
C ILE A 53 -0.39 5.30 0.32
N ILE A 54 -0.33 4.34 1.23
CA ILE A 54 0.86 3.52 1.46
C ILE A 54 0.59 2.12 0.90
N ALA A 55 1.54 1.60 0.14
CA ALA A 55 1.50 0.28 -0.44
C ALA A 55 2.65 -0.57 0.09
N CYS A 56 2.38 -1.83 0.43
CA CYS A 56 3.44 -2.83 0.46
C CYS A 56 3.47 -3.56 -0.88
N THR A 57 4.69 -3.81 -1.35
CA THR A 57 4.97 -4.41 -2.65
C THR A 57 6.08 -5.44 -2.52
N SER A 58 6.31 -6.21 -3.58
CA SER A 58 7.45 -7.15 -3.65
C SER A 58 8.82 -6.48 -3.59
N LYS A 59 8.92 -5.14 -3.71
CA LYS A 59 10.18 -4.39 -3.61
C LYS A 59 10.28 -3.57 -2.32
N GLY A 60 9.30 -3.66 -1.42
CA GLY A 60 9.28 -2.90 -0.16
C GLY A 60 8.01 -2.06 0.00
N VAL A 61 8.11 -0.95 0.73
CA VAL A 61 7.00 -0.03 0.97
C VAL A 61 7.14 1.17 0.06
N TYR A 62 6.04 1.53 -0.60
CA TYR A 62 5.91 2.68 -1.47
C TYR A 62 4.77 3.56 -0.98
N TYR A 63 4.76 4.81 -1.41
CA TYR A 63 3.67 5.72 -1.12
C TYR A 63 3.27 6.55 -2.33
N SER A 64 2.05 7.08 -2.29
CA SER A 64 1.50 7.98 -3.30
C SER A 64 0.81 9.17 -2.62
N LYS A 65 1.11 10.37 -3.10
CA LYS A 65 0.45 11.64 -2.70
C LYS A 65 -0.63 12.11 -3.70
N ASN A 66 -0.78 11.39 -4.82
CA ASN A 66 -1.65 11.77 -5.92
C ASN A 66 -2.64 10.65 -6.25
N LYS A 67 -3.27 10.16 -5.18
CA LYS A 67 -4.31 9.12 -5.21
C LYS A 67 -3.90 7.83 -5.94
N GLY A 68 -2.63 7.46 -5.95
CA GLY A 68 -2.13 6.24 -6.60
C GLY A 68 -1.68 6.41 -8.05
N SER A 69 -1.64 7.64 -8.58
CA SER A 69 -1.23 7.93 -9.98
C SER A 69 0.29 7.82 -10.18
N SER A 70 1.08 8.11 -9.14
CA SER A 70 2.52 7.86 -9.11
C SER A 70 2.95 7.36 -7.73
N TRP A 71 4.07 6.65 -7.68
CA TRP A 71 4.56 6.00 -6.48
C TRP A 71 6.03 6.34 -6.24
N SER A 72 6.36 6.62 -4.98
CA SER A 72 7.73 6.87 -4.54
C SER A 72 8.12 5.86 -3.48
N THR A 73 9.37 5.44 -3.49
CA THR A 73 9.91 4.50 -2.50
C THR A 73 9.85 5.12 -1.10
N ARG A 74 9.33 4.37 -0.13
CA ARG A 74 9.32 4.75 1.29
C ARG A 74 10.33 3.94 2.11
N TYR A 75 10.40 2.63 1.86
CA TYR A 75 11.27 1.73 2.60
C TYR A 75 11.63 0.49 1.76
N THR A 76 12.92 0.22 1.62
CA THR A 76 13.47 -0.95 0.89
C THR A 76 14.44 -1.77 1.76
N GLY A 77 14.47 -1.51 3.07
CA GLY A 77 15.38 -2.19 4.00
C GLY A 77 14.99 -3.65 4.22
N SER A 78 15.99 -4.51 4.45
CA SER A 78 15.79 -5.96 4.61
C SER A 78 15.50 -6.40 6.06
N SER A 79 15.57 -5.50 7.05
CA SER A 79 15.43 -5.85 8.46
C SER A 79 14.05 -6.42 8.79
N ALA A 80 13.00 -5.84 8.21
CA ALA A 80 11.62 -6.31 8.33
C ALA A 80 11.30 -7.56 7.47
N GLY A 81 12.12 -7.90 6.47
CA GLY A 81 11.83 -8.99 5.53
C GLY A 81 10.80 -8.58 4.48
N GLU A 82 10.06 -9.56 3.95
CA GLU A 82 9.00 -9.33 2.97
C GLU A 82 7.72 -8.90 3.66
N PHE A 83 6.99 -7.96 3.07
CA PHE A 83 5.73 -7.45 3.59
C PHE A 83 4.55 -8.20 2.94
N TYR A 84 3.60 -8.67 3.76
CA TYR A 84 2.43 -9.41 3.28
C TYR A 84 1.12 -8.66 3.46
N SER A 85 1.00 -7.82 4.48
CA SER A 85 -0.15 -6.94 4.66
C SER A 85 0.19 -5.75 5.52
N LEU A 86 -0.61 -4.69 5.37
CA LEU A 86 -0.53 -3.46 6.14
C LEU A 86 -1.86 -3.18 6.82
N GLN A 87 -1.82 -2.62 8.03
CA GLN A 87 -3.00 -2.10 8.71
C GLN A 87 -2.67 -0.77 9.37
N ASN A 88 -3.49 0.24 9.11
CA ASN A 88 -3.43 1.51 9.84
C ASN A 88 -4.47 1.52 10.96
N ASN A 89 -4.06 1.78 12.19
CA ASN A 89 -4.97 1.93 13.33
C ASN A 89 -5.09 3.39 13.84
N GLY A 90 -4.59 4.36 13.06
CA GLY A 90 -4.59 5.79 13.38
C GLY A 90 -3.41 6.23 14.28
N ARG A 91 -2.74 5.30 14.96
CA ARG A 91 -1.53 5.57 15.78
C ARG A 91 -0.27 5.06 15.11
N GLU A 92 -0.33 3.85 14.58
CA GLU A 92 0.79 3.16 13.94
C GLU A 92 0.30 2.38 12.73
N ILE A 93 1.24 2.07 11.84
CA ILE A 93 1.04 1.10 10.78
C ILE A 93 1.59 -0.23 11.28
N LEU A 94 0.75 -1.26 11.31
CA LEU A 94 1.16 -2.63 11.55
C LEU A 94 1.44 -3.32 10.22
N ALA A 95 2.46 -4.17 10.19
CA ALA A 95 2.81 -4.97 9.04
C ALA A 95 3.04 -6.43 9.44
N ASN A 96 2.31 -7.33 8.79
CA ASN A 96 2.68 -8.75 8.80
C ASN A 96 3.79 -8.97 7.79
N THR A 97 4.89 -9.54 8.24
CA THR A 97 6.08 -9.75 7.42
C THR A 97 6.58 -11.19 7.52
N SER A 98 7.50 -11.57 6.64
CA SER A 98 8.18 -12.87 6.71
C SER A 98 9.02 -13.05 7.99
N LYS A 99 9.31 -11.99 8.75
CA LYS A 99 10.08 -12.02 9.99
C LYS A 99 9.23 -11.78 11.25
N GLY A 100 7.91 -11.81 11.11
CA GLY A 100 6.93 -11.60 12.18
C GLY A 100 6.18 -10.27 12.05
N LEU A 101 5.56 -9.83 13.14
CA LEU A 101 4.82 -8.57 13.19
C LEU A 101 5.78 -7.39 13.38
N TYR A 102 5.64 -6.36 12.54
CA TYR A 102 6.37 -5.10 12.66
C TYR A 102 5.38 -3.93 12.78
N TYR A 103 5.86 -2.82 13.30
CA TYR A 103 5.10 -1.58 13.35
C TYR A 103 5.93 -0.36 12.96
N SER A 104 5.26 0.67 12.47
CA SER A 104 5.84 1.96 12.11
C SER A 104 5.01 3.10 12.68
N THR A 105 5.67 4.05 13.33
CA THR A 105 5.04 5.29 13.84
C THR A 105 5.40 6.52 13.00
N ASN A 106 6.10 6.33 11.86
CA ASN A 106 6.60 7.40 11.00
C ASN A 106 6.26 7.16 9.52
N LYS A 107 4.98 6.87 9.26
CA LYS A 107 4.43 6.70 7.91
C LYS A 107 5.13 5.60 7.08
N GLY A 108 5.58 4.53 7.73
CA GLY A 108 6.24 3.40 7.06
C GLY A 108 7.69 3.66 6.66
N SER A 109 8.32 4.76 7.13
CA SER A 109 9.72 5.09 6.79
C SER A 109 10.72 4.23 7.56
N SER A 110 10.36 3.75 8.74
CA SER A 110 11.12 2.75 9.51
C SER A 110 10.19 1.78 10.22
N TRP A 111 10.68 0.57 10.49
CA TRP A 111 9.90 -0.54 11.05
C TRP A 111 10.60 -1.14 12.26
N ASN A 112 9.85 -1.30 13.35
CA ASN A 112 10.31 -1.95 14.57
C ASN A 112 9.56 -3.26 14.75
N LYS A 113 10.27 -4.33 15.12
CA LYS A 113 9.63 -5.62 15.40
C LYS A 113 8.72 -5.48 16.61
N ARG A 114 7.47 -5.93 16.50
CA ARG A 114 6.55 -6.05 17.63
C ARG A 114 6.96 -7.29 18.43
N ARG A 115 7.22 -7.10 19.72
CA ARG A 115 7.51 -8.19 20.66
C ARG A 115 6.21 -8.78 21.19
#